data_AF-A0A0N4XQD4-F1
#
_entry.id   AF-A0A0N4XQD4-F1
#
_cell.length_a   1.000
_cell.length_b   1.000
_cell.length_c   1.000
_cell.angle_alpha   90.00
_cell.angle_beta   90.00
_cell.angle_gamma   90.00
#
_symmetry.space_group_name_H-M   'P 1'
#
loop_
_entity.id
_entity.type
_entity.pdbx_description
1 polymer ?
#
loop_
_entity_poly.entity_id
_entity_poly.type
_entity_poly.pdbx_seq_one_letter_code
_entity_poly.pdbx_strand_id
1 'polypeptide(L)' 'MGCRCIELDCWDGQRKANSQEFIDIVIYHGYTMTSKLLLRDVLSVIKHYAFITSVLGRAVCRFIKNSR' A
#
# COMPACT_ATOMS: atom_id res chain seq x y z
N MET A 1 5.72 7.91 18.92
CA MET A 1 4.71 8.15 17.86
C MET A 1 4.01 6.84 17.57
N GLY A 2 2.68 6.79 17.63
CA GLY A 2 1.90 5.57 17.41
C GLY A 2 0.67 5.88 16.56
N CYS A 3 0.78 5.63 15.26
CA CYS A 3 -0.36 5.75 14.37
C CYS A 3 -1.14 4.43 14.37
N ARG A 4 -2.46 4.50 14.58
CA ARG A 4 -3.35 3.33 14.57
C ARG A 4 -4.09 3.15 13.26
N CYS A 5 -4.05 4.15 12.38
CA CYS A 5 -4.78 4.19 11.11
C CYS A 5 -3.80 4.51 9.98
N ILE A 6 -3.67 3.60 9.01
CA ILE A 6 -2.81 3.81 7.85
C ILE A 6 -3.70 3.81 6.62
N GLU A 7 -3.64 4.87 5.82
CA GLU A 7 -4.36 4.98 4.54
C GLU A 7 -3.40 4.67 3.40
N LEU A 8 -3.79 3.76 2.52
CA LEU A 8 -2.98 3.32 1.38
C LEU A 8 -3.76 3.49 0.08
N ASP A 9 -3.28 4.41 -0.75
CA ASP A 9 -3.79 4.64 -2.11
C ASP A 9 -3.22 3.58 -3.06
N CYS A 10 -3.98 2.52 -3.28
CA CYS A 10 -3.61 1.41 -4.16
C CYS A 10 -4.02 1.70 -5.60
N TRP A 11 -3.06 1.61 -6.50
CA TRP A 11 -3.23 1.73 -7.94
C TRP A 11 -2.73 0.49 -8.64
N ASP A 12 -3.38 0.13 -9.74
CA ASP A 12 -2.94 -0.99 -10.55
C ASP A 12 -1.59 -0.64 -11.24
N GLY A 13 -0.60 -1.53 -11.09
CA GLY A 13 0.76 -1.35 -11.57
C GLY A 13 0.95 -1.78 -13.02
N GLN A 14 2.09 -2.39 -13.34
CA GLN A 14 2.37 -2.82 -14.72
C GLN A 14 1.43 -3.96 -15.13
N ARG A 15 0.77 -3.78 -16.28
CA ARG A 15 0.00 -4.85 -16.93
C ARG A 15 0.94 -5.86 -17.54
N LYS A 16 0.61 -7.14 -17.39
CA LYS A 16 1.32 -8.22 -18.06
C LYS A 16 1.15 -8.08 -19.57
N ALA A 17 2.26 -8.15 -20.31
CA ALA A 17 2.20 -8.17 -21.77
C ALA A 17 1.30 -9.35 -22.19
N ASN A 18 0.25 -9.04 -22.96
CA ASN A 18 -0.71 -10.00 -23.51
C ASN A 18 -1.77 -10.53 -22.52
N SER A 19 -2.04 -9.83 -21.40
CA SER A 19 -3.16 -10.17 -20.51
C SER A 19 -3.81 -8.93 -19.88
N GLN A 20 -5.06 -9.08 -19.42
CA GLN A 20 -5.78 -8.05 -18.64
C GLN A 20 -5.35 -8.05 -17.15
N GLU A 21 -4.39 -8.90 -16.78
CA GLU A 21 -3.93 -9.08 -15.42
C GLU A 21 -2.77 -8.12 -15.09
N PHE A 22 -2.85 -7.52 -13.90
CA PHE A 22 -1.80 -6.68 -13.35
C PHE A 22 -0.81 -7.53 -12.57
N ILE A 23 0.49 -7.29 -12.78
CA ILE A 23 1.55 -8.08 -12.13
C ILE A 23 1.74 -7.60 -10.68
N ASP A 24 1.61 -6.30 -10.44
CA ASP A 24 1.84 -5.67 -9.14
C ASP A 24 0.85 -4.54 -8.87
N ILE A 25 0.63 -4.26 -7.58
CA ILE A 25 -0.12 -3.09 -7.09
C ILE A 25 0.89 -2.07 -6.58
N VAL A 26 0.76 -0.83 -7.02
CA VAL A 26 1.62 0.28 -6.62
C VAL A 26 0.86 1.27 -5.74
N ILE A 27 1.58 1.91 -4.84
CA ILE A 27 1.08 2.97 -3.97
C ILE A 27 1.75 4.27 -4.38
N TYR A 28 0.93 5.27 -4.70
CA TYR A 28 1.37 6.64 -4.97
C TYR A 28 0.18 7.59 -4.92
N HIS A 29 0.46 8.88 -4.75
CA HIS A 29 -0.57 9.90 -4.83
C HIS A 29 -0.77 10.31 -6.30
N GLY A 30 -2.01 10.20 -6.77
CA GLY A 30 -2.37 10.54 -8.16
C GLY A 30 -2.09 12.01 -8.46
N TYR A 31 -1.66 12.31 -9.70
CA TYR A 31 -1.44 13.68 -10.19
C TYR A 31 -0.33 14.47 -9.47
N THR A 32 0.57 13.79 -8.76
CA THR A 32 1.75 14.40 -8.13
C THR A 32 3.05 13.69 -8.53
N MET A 33 4.20 14.38 -8.48
CA MET A 33 5.54 13.80 -8.74
C MET A 33 6.06 12.97 -7.54
N THR A 34 5.23 12.11 -6.97
CA THR A 34 5.63 11.19 -5.91
C THR A 34 6.17 9.90 -6.49
N SER A 35 7.25 9.38 -5.91
CA SER A 35 7.77 8.05 -6.22
C SER A 35 6.73 6.97 -5.97
N LYS A 36 6.69 5.95 -6.84
CA LYS A 36 5.80 4.80 -6.68
C LYS A 36 6.45 3.77 -5.77
N LEU A 37 5.69 3.23 -4.83
CA LEU A 37 6.10 2.12 -3.96
C LEU A 37 5.31 0.86 -4.33
N LEU A 38 5.89 -0.31 -4.11
CA LEU A 38 5.16 -1.57 -4.27
C LEU A 38 4.33 -1.85 -3.01
N LEU A 39 3.08 -2.27 -3.19
CA LEU A 39 2.20 -2.64 -2.08
C LEU A 39 2.85 -3.73 -1.19
N ARG A 40 3.56 -4.68 -1.80
CA ARG A 40 4.20 -5.80 -1.09
C ARG A 40 5.23 -5.32 -0.07
N ASP A 41 6.04 -4.33 -0.44
CA ASP A 41 7.06 -3.76 0.43
C ASP A 41 6.41 -2.98 1.58
N VAL A 42 5.38 -2.19 1.28
CA VAL A 42 4.63 -1.43 2.29
C VAL A 42 3.96 -2.37 3.30
N LEU A 43 3.34 -3.47 2.85
CA LEU A 43 2.75 -4.47 3.74
C LEU A 43 3.79 -5.16 4.63
N SER A 44 4.98 -5.45 4.10
CA SER A 44 6.08 -6.04 4.87
C SER A 44 6.51 -5.12 6.01
N VAL A 45 6.66 -3.82 5.71
CA VAL A 45 6.99 -2.80 6.71
C VAL A 45 5.88 -2.66 7.74
N ILE A 46 4.62 -2.56 7.32
CA ILE A 46 3.48 -2.49 8.25
C ILE A 46 3.48 -3.70 9.17
N LYS A 47 3.65 -4.91 8.64
CA LYS A 47 3.73 -6.13 9.45
C LYS A 47 4.86 -6.05 10.49
N HIS A 48 6.03 -5.52 10.12
CA HIS A 48 7.16 -5.43 11.03
C HIS A 48 6.92 -4.41 12.15
N TYR A 49 6.36 -3.24 11.82
CA TYR A 49 6.24 -2.12 12.78
C TYR A 49 4.90 -2.04 13.52
N ALA A 50 3.83 -2.66 12.99
CA ALA A 50 2.49 -2.62 13.59
C ALA A 50 2.46 -3.19 15.02
N PHE A 51 3.28 -4.20 15.29
CA PHE A 51 3.34 -4.86 16.60
C PHE A 51 4.37 -4.26 17.56
N ILE A 52 5.37 -3.53 17.04
CA ILE A 52 6.37 -2.86 17.87
C ILE A 52 5.76 -1.64 18.57
N THR A 53 4.88 -0.93 17.88
CA THR A 53 4.38 0.38 18.35
C THR A 53 3.04 0.28 19.11
N SER A 54 2.24 -0.75 18.82
CA SER A 54 0.90 -0.90 19.40
C SER A 54 0.87 -2.04 20.42
N VAL A 55 0.81 -1.70 21.71
CA VAL A 55 0.71 -2.65 22.83
C VAL A 55 -0.55 -3.56 22.73
N LEU A 56 -1.55 -3.14 21.95
CA LEU A 56 -2.79 -3.87 21.64
C LEU A 56 -2.79 -4.59 20.27
N GLY A 57 -1.67 -4.59 19.54
CA GLY A 57 -1.43 -5.47 18.39
C GLY A 57 -2.33 -5.28 17.17
N ARG A 58 -3.00 -4.14 16.99
CA ARG A 58 -3.88 -3.90 15.82
C ARG A 58 -3.62 -2.54 15.20
N ALA A 59 -2.94 -2.53 14.05
CA ALA A 59 -2.97 -1.40 13.12
C ALA A 59 -4.16 -1.58 12.17
N VAL A 60 -5.00 -0.56 12.04
CA VAL A 60 -6.12 -0.54 11.09
C VAL A 60 -5.62 0.05 9.78
N CYS A 61 -5.51 -0.78 8.74
CA CYS A 61 -5.13 -0.33 7.40
C CYS A 61 -6.39 -0.13 6.55
N ARG A 62 -6.57 1.07 6.01
CA ARG A 62 -7.62 1.40 5.05
C ARG A 62 -7.00 1.43 3.66
N PHE A 63 -7.42 0.51 2.81
CA PHE A 63 -7.01 0.46 1.41
C PHE A 63 -8.02 1.23 0.57
N ILE A 64 -7.55 2.23 -0.16
CA ILE A 64 -8.33 2.94 -1.17
C ILE A 64 -7.86 2.41 -2.51
N LYS A 65 -8.69 1.59 -3.17
CA LYS A 65 -8.40 1.11 -4.51
C LYS A 65 -8.84 2.16 -5.53
N ASN A 66 -7.89 2.71 -6.26
CA ASN A 66 -8.09 3.60 -7.39
C ASN A 66 -7.86 2.81 -8.68
N SER A 67 -8.94 2.51 -9.41
CA SER A 67 -8.87 2.05 -10.80
C SER A 67 -8.98 3.28 -11.70
N ARG A 68 -8.08 3.43 -12.68
CA ARG A 68 -8.48 4.16 -13.89
C ARG A 68 -9.45 3.32 -14.70
#